data_AF-A0A942YYL7-F1
#
_entry.id   AF-A0A942YYL7-F1
#
_cell.length_a   1.000
_cell.length_b   1.000
_cell.length_c   1.000
_cell.angle_alpha   90.00
_cell.angle_beta   90.00
_cell.angle_gamma   90.00
#
_symmetry.space_group_name_H-M   'P 1'
#
loop_
_entity.id
_entity.type
_entity.pdbx_description
1 polymer ?
#
loop_
_entity_poly.entity_id
_entity_poly.type
_entity_poly.pdbx_seq_one_letter_code
_entity_poly.pdbx_strand_id
1 'polypeptide(L)'
;MNIYVIRHGESEHNVDRNVMAHTHDSQHSLTELGHKQADVTADFMKTIVNGKTVLYSSPYLRTKQTAQAIHSLLPGEVPFFENPLLREWELGNLYDFNNRTPEAKKEYKAAGQFYFRFQNGESLADVYLRATMFMNTVVDRLKRQQRYDNLVIVTHAAFIHMLLAFLTETPVEDLLNFKPIENASVIKIDEADGDYQYEKIFVPKVQI
;
A
#
# COMPACT_ATOMS: atom_id res chain seq x y z
N MET A 1 -4.23 -19.83 0.65
CA MET A 1 -3.15 -18.90 0.23
C MET A 1 -3.13 -17.76 1.21
N ASN A 2 -2.00 -17.51 1.88
CA ASN A 2 -1.83 -16.39 2.80
C ASN A 2 -1.60 -15.10 2.03
N ILE A 3 -2.19 -13.99 2.47
CA ILE A 3 -1.99 -12.67 1.84
C ILE A 3 -1.36 -11.73 2.87
N TYR A 4 -0.18 -11.20 2.56
CA TYR A 4 0.52 -10.23 3.38
C TYR A 4 0.60 -8.89 2.63
N VAL A 5 0.08 -7.83 3.22
CA VAL A 5 0.08 -6.48 2.66
C VAL A 5 0.97 -5.59 3.52
N ILE A 6 1.91 -4.92 2.87
CA ILE A 6 3.00 -4.20 3.52
C ILE A 6 3.00 -2.78 2.98
N ARG A 7 2.97 -1.79 3.89
CA ARG A 7 3.24 -0.40 3.52
C ARG A 7 4.73 -0.22 3.28
N HIS A 8 5.15 0.55 2.29
CA HIS A 8 6.57 0.92 2.16
C HIS A 8 7.15 1.55 3.45
N GLY A 9 8.47 1.47 3.61
CA GLY A 9 9.22 2.17 4.67
C GLY A 9 9.11 3.69 4.57
N GLU A 10 9.57 4.44 5.56
CA GLU A 10 9.58 5.91 5.49
C GLU A 10 10.30 6.40 4.23
N SER A 11 9.72 7.39 3.56
CA SER A 11 10.27 7.98 2.34
C SER A 11 10.42 9.48 2.46
N GLU A 12 11.15 10.10 1.54
CA GLU A 12 11.43 11.54 1.53
C GLU A 12 10.16 12.38 1.72
N HIS A 13 9.07 12.04 1.00
CA HIS A 13 7.81 12.77 1.10
C HIS A 13 7.08 12.57 2.44
N ASN A 14 7.40 11.52 3.22
CA ASN A 14 6.87 11.35 4.56
C ASN A 14 7.53 12.31 5.56
N VAL A 15 8.81 12.63 5.34
CA VAL A 15 9.57 13.59 6.15
C VAL A 15 9.23 15.03 5.75
N ASP A 16 9.27 15.33 4.45
CA ASP A 16 8.93 16.64 3.92
C ASP A 16 8.00 16.50 2.73
N ARG A 17 6.72 16.86 2.90
CA ARG A 17 5.72 16.77 1.83
C ARG A 17 5.95 17.77 0.70
N ASN A 18 6.74 18.82 0.91
CA ASN A 18 6.96 19.87 -0.10
C ASN A 18 7.73 19.36 -1.32
N VAL A 19 8.48 18.26 -1.19
CA VAL A 19 9.18 17.62 -2.31
C VAL A 19 8.25 17.23 -3.46
N MET A 20 6.97 16.97 -3.17
CA MET A 20 5.94 16.63 -4.17
C MET A 20 5.54 17.82 -5.06
N ALA A 21 5.94 19.04 -4.71
CA ALA A 21 5.73 20.22 -5.55
C ALA A 21 6.72 20.27 -6.74
N HIS A 22 7.82 19.51 -6.67
CA HIS A 22 8.92 19.59 -7.63
C HIS A 22 9.23 18.25 -8.30
N THR A 23 8.97 17.14 -7.62
CA THR A 23 9.22 15.79 -8.11
C THR A 23 7.93 14.98 -8.05
N HIS A 24 7.68 14.17 -9.09
CA HIS A 24 6.50 13.32 -9.14
C HIS A 24 6.54 12.27 -8.02
N ASP A 25 5.40 11.98 -7.38
CA ASP A 25 5.32 11.13 -6.19
C ASP A 25 6.02 9.76 -6.36
N SER A 26 5.86 9.17 -7.55
CA SER A 26 6.46 7.87 -7.88
C SER A 26 7.98 7.78 -7.75
N GLN A 27 8.69 8.91 -7.73
CA GLN A 27 10.16 8.97 -7.75
C GLN A 27 10.79 9.11 -6.35
N HIS A 28 10.00 9.34 -5.30
CA HIS A 28 10.56 9.54 -3.96
C HIS A 28 11.15 8.24 -3.39
N SER A 29 12.38 8.35 -2.91
CA SER A 29 13.14 7.23 -2.32
C SER A 29 12.75 7.01 -0.86
N LEU A 30 13.04 5.82 -0.33
CA LEU A 30 13.14 5.60 1.11
C LEU A 30 14.22 6.51 1.71
N THR A 31 13.99 6.92 2.96
CA THR A 31 15.03 7.54 3.80
C THR A 31 15.96 6.46 4.37
N GLU A 32 17.04 6.86 5.04
CA GLU A 32 17.88 5.91 5.78
C GLU A 32 17.06 5.11 6.82
N LEU A 33 16.14 5.79 7.53
CA LEU A 33 15.22 5.15 8.45
C LEU A 33 14.28 4.20 7.71
N GLY A 34 13.76 4.58 6.54
CA GLY A 34 12.92 3.73 5.70
C GLY A 34 13.60 2.45 5.23
N HIS A 35 14.90 2.52 4.89
CA HIS A 35 15.70 1.35 4.58
C HIS A 35 15.84 0.42 5.79
N LYS A 36 16.21 0.96 6.97
CA LYS A 36 16.28 0.16 8.21
C LYS A 36 14.94 -0.49 8.56
N GLN A 37 13.83 0.23 8.38
CA GLN A 37 12.48 -0.29 8.56
C GLN A 37 12.18 -1.45 7.61
N ALA A 38 12.55 -1.32 6.32
CA ALA A 38 12.36 -2.37 5.33
C ALA A 38 13.18 -3.63 5.65
N ASP A 39 14.43 -3.47 6.11
CA ASP A 39 15.30 -4.59 6.50
C ASP A 39 14.73 -5.35 7.70
N VAL A 40 14.29 -4.63 8.74
CA VAL A 40 13.64 -5.23 9.92
C VAL A 40 12.35 -5.98 9.55
N THR A 41 11.57 -5.42 8.63
CA THR A 41 10.38 -6.12 8.11
C THR A 41 10.75 -7.32 7.25
N ALA A 42 11.82 -7.26 6.46
CA ALA A 42 12.31 -8.39 5.67
C ALA A 42 12.73 -9.56 6.58
N ASP A 43 13.45 -9.28 7.67
CA ASP A 43 13.80 -10.28 8.69
C ASP A 43 12.55 -10.92 9.30
N PHE A 44 11.54 -10.12 9.66
CA PHE A 44 10.27 -10.66 10.17
C PHE A 44 9.58 -11.55 9.13
N MET A 45 9.46 -11.09 7.88
CA MET A 45 8.81 -11.83 6.80
C MET A 45 9.51 -13.18 6.55
N LYS A 46 10.84 -13.22 6.60
CA LYS A 46 11.62 -14.47 6.51
C LYS A 46 11.25 -15.49 7.58
N THR A 47 10.85 -15.07 8.78
CA THR A 47 10.48 -16.00 9.86
C THR A 47 9.09 -16.62 9.69
N ILE A 48 8.17 -15.91 9.02
CA ILE A 48 6.76 -16.33 8.92
C ILE A 48 6.36 -16.88 7.56
N VAL A 49 7.04 -16.46 6.48
CA VAL A 49 6.71 -16.90 5.12
C VAL A 49 7.46 -18.16 4.77
N ASN A 50 6.73 -19.27 4.67
CA ASN A 50 7.24 -20.57 4.26
C ASN A 50 6.42 -21.10 3.08
N GLY A 51 7.05 -21.81 2.14
CA GLY A 51 6.38 -22.35 0.95
C GLY A 51 6.47 -21.45 -0.29
N LYS A 52 5.76 -21.84 -1.35
CA LYS A 52 5.81 -21.16 -2.65
C LYS A 52 5.22 -19.77 -2.54
N THR A 53 6.01 -18.77 -2.90
CA THR A 53 5.63 -17.36 -2.70
C THR A 53 5.67 -16.60 -4.01
N VAL A 54 4.75 -15.66 -4.19
CA VAL A 54 4.81 -14.64 -5.24
C VAL A 54 4.74 -13.26 -4.60
N LEU A 55 5.54 -12.33 -5.11
CA LEU A 55 5.64 -10.96 -4.62
C LEU A 55 5.15 -9.96 -5.68
N TYR A 56 4.30 -9.03 -5.27
CA TYR A 56 3.89 -7.88 -6.05
C TYR A 56 4.26 -6.59 -5.34
N SER A 57 4.69 -5.59 -6.11
CA SER A 57 4.85 -4.23 -5.59
C SER A 57 4.19 -3.20 -6.49
N SER A 58 3.85 -2.06 -5.91
CA SER A 58 3.62 -0.84 -6.68
C SER A 58 4.90 -0.44 -7.43
N PRO A 59 4.81 0.14 -8.65
CA PRO A 59 5.99 0.54 -9.43
C PRO A 59 6.76 1.74 -8.84
N TYR A 60 6.29 2.33 -7.74
CA TYR A 60 6.92 3.51 -7.13
C TYR A 60 8.26 3.16 -6.48
N LEU A 61 9.21 4.10 -6.47
CA LEU A 61 10.58 3.80 -6.05
C LEU A 61 10.64 3.25 -4.61
N ARG A 62 10.00 3.94 -3.66
CA ARG A 62 9.92 3.51 -2.24
C ARG A 62 9.34 2.12 -2.03
N THR A 63 8.31 1.71 -2.79
CA THR A 63 7.73 0.36 -2.68
C THR A 63 8.64 -0.69 -3.28
N LYS A 64 9.34 -0.38 -4.38
CA LYS A 64 10.33 -1.27 -4.97
C LYS A 64 11.52 -1.49 -4.04
N GLN A 65 12.04 -0.44 -3.40
CA GLN A 65 13.12 -0.56 -2.43
C GLN A 65 12.72 -1.41 -1.23
N THR A 66 11.52 -1.20 -0.65
CA THR A 66 11.01 -2.06 0.43
C THR A 66 10.80 -3.50 -0.04
N ALA A 67 10.24 -3.70 -1.23
CA ALA A 67 10.01 -5.02 -1.81
C ALA A 67 11.31 -5.77 -2.10
N GLN A 68 12.37 -5.09 -2.55
CA GLN A 68 13.68 -5.67 -2.81
C GLN A 68 14.33 -6.19 -1.52
N ALA A 69 14.26 -5.42 -0.42
CA ALA A 69 14.76 -5.88 0.89
C ALA A 69 14.06 -7.19 1.31
N ILE A 70 12.72 -7.21 1.25
CA ILE A 70 11.93 -8.40 1.59
C ILE A 70 12.24 -9.57 0.65
N HIS A 71 12.21 -9.34 -0.66
CA HIS A 71 12.46 -10.36 -1.69
C HIS A 71 13.82 -11.05 -1.50
N SER A 72 14.86 -10.29 -1.13
CA SER A 72 16.21 -10.82 -0.93
C SER A 72 16.34 -11.83 0.21
N LEU A 73 15.40 -11.81 1.17
CA LEU A 73 15.41 -12.67 2.35
C LEU A 73 14.35 -13.77 2.33
N LEU A 74 13.40 -13.72 1.38
CA LEU A 74 12.40 -14.77 1.23
C LEU A 74 13.03 -16.08 0.71
N PRO A 75 12.59 -17.24 1.19
CA PRO A 75 13.19 -18.51 0.80
C PRO A 75 12.78 -18.94 -0.62
N GLY A 76 13.74 -19.50 -1.36
CA GLY A 76 13.51 -20.10 -2.68
C GLY A 76 13.40 -19.09 -3.82
N GLU A 77 12.96 -19.57 -4.99
CA GLU A 77 12.71 -18.71 -6.14
C GLU A 77 11.35 -18.03 -6.00
N VAL A 78 11.35 -16.72 -5.75
CA VAL A 78 10.14 -15.91 -5.60
C VAL A 78 9.95 -15.05 -6.84
N PRO A 79 8.94 -15.32 -7.69
CA PRO A 79 8.59 -14.41 -8.77
C PRO A 79 8.18 -13.05 -8.21
N PHE A 80 8.78 -11.99 -8.74
CA PHE A 80 8.55 -10.62 -8.33
C PHE A 80 8.04 -9.79 -9.52
N PHE A 81 6.85 -9.19 -9.36
CA PHE A 81 6.21 -8.35 -10.37
C PHE A 81 5.87 -6.96 -9.84
N GLU A 82 5.87 -5.98 -10.73
CA GLU A 82 5.28 -4.67 -10.48
C GLU A 82 3.83 -4.64 -11.00
N ASN A 83 2.91 -3.99 -10.29
CA ASN A 83 1.53 -3.81 -10.74
C ASN A 83 1.05 -2.37 -10.54
N PRO A 84 0.72 -1.65 -11.63
CA PRO A 84 0.22 -0.26 -11.56
C PRO A 84 -1.09 -0.07 -10.77
N LEU A 85 -1.87 -1.12 -10.52
CA LEU A 85 -3.07 -1.03 -9.67
C LEU A 85 -2.71 -0.77 -8.20
N LEU A 86 -1.48 -1.09 -7.78
CA LEU A 86 -1.01 -0.92 -6.40
C LEU A 86 -0.43 0.49 -6.13
N ARG A 87 -0.63 1.47 -7.01
CA ARG A 87 -0.13 2.84 -6.80
C ARG A 87 -0.83 3.55 -5.65
N GLU A 88 -0.12 4.49 -5.03
CA GLU A 88 -0.68 5.37 -3.99
C GLU A 88 -1.79 6.25 -4.55
N TRP A 89 -2.55 6.90 -3.66
CA TRP A 89 -3.49 7.96 -3.99
C TRP A 89 -2.83 9.11 -4.79
N GLU A 90 -3.14 9.22 -6.07
CA GLU A 90 -2.62 10.22 -6.99
C GLU A 90 -3.28 11.60 -6.73
N LEU A 91 -2.54 12.52 -6.12
CA LEU A 91 -3.00 13.89 -5.87
C LEU A 91 -2.82 14.84 -7.08
N GLY A 92 -2.44 14.29 -8.24
CA GLY A 92 -2.07 15.02 -9.45
C GLY A 92 -0.61 14.81 -9.85
N ASN A 93 -0.22 15.31 -11.01
CA ASN A 93 1.16 15.18 -11.53
C ASN A 93 2.23 15.74 -10.56
N LEU A 94 1.90 16.86 -9.91
CA LEU A 94 2.66 17.48 -8.83
C LEU A 94 1.66 18.04 -7.83
N TYR A 95 2.04 18.07 -6.55
CA TYR A 95 1.17 18.52 -5.49
C TYR A 95 1.93 19.38 -4.48
N ASP A 96 1.55 20.66 -4.43
CA ASP A 96 2.09 21.64 -3.50
C ASP A 96 1.12 21.82 -2.33
N PHE A 97 1.47 21.25 -1.18
CA PHE A 97 0.64 21.33 0.04
C PHE A 97 0.52 22.75 0.62
N ASN A 98 1.42 23.68 0.28
CA ASN A 98 1.33 25.06 0.77
C ASN A 98 0.37 25.91 -0.08
N ASN A 99 0.28 25.63 -1.38
CA ASN A 99 -0.54 26.40 -2.32
C ASN A 99 -1.82 25.67 -2.75
N ARG A 100 -1.99 24.39 -2.42
CA ARG A 100 -3.20 23.61 -2.67
C ARG A 100 -3.79 23.15 -1.34
N THR A 101 -4.90 23.79 -0.95
CA THR A 101 -5.72 23.38 0.20
C THR A 101 -7.11 22.96 -0.30
N PRO A 102 -7.30 21.70 -0.74
CA PRO A 102 -8.58 21.18 -1.21
C PRO A 102 -9.71 21.45 -0.23
N GLU A 103 -9.45 21.33 1.07
CA GLU A 103 -10.41 21.46 2.16
C GLU A 103 -11.04 22.87 2.22
N ALA A 104 -10.34 23.87 1.70
CA ALA A 104 -10.86 25.24 1.59
C ALA A 104 -11.84 25.40 0.42
N LYS A 105 -11.81 24.50 -0.58
CA LYS A 105 -12.63 24.58 -1.79
C LYS A 105 -14.08 24.18 -1.51
N LYS A 106 -15.03 24.86 -2.16
CA LYS A 106 -16.46 24.55 -2.07
C LYS A 106 -16.75 23.13 -2.54
N GLU A 107 -16.06 22.69 -3.59
CA GLU A 107 -16.21 21.37 -4.20
C GLU A 107 -15.80 20.26 -3.25
N TYR A 108 -14.71 20.45 -2.49
CA TYR A 108 -14.28 19.47 -1.48
C TYR A 108 -15.30 19.37 -0.34
N LYS A 109 -15.80 20.51 0.17
CA LYS A 109 -16.83 20.51 1.21
C LYS A 109 -18.14 19.86 0.75
N ALA A 110 -18.47 19.99 -0.54
CA ALA A 110 -19.66 19.39 -1.12
C ALA A 110 -19.51 17.88 -1.40
N ALA A 111 -18.33 17.45 -1.89
CA ALA A 111 -18.07 16.06 -2.25
C ALA A 111 -17.62 15.20 -1.07
N GLY A 112 -16.97 15.80 -0.06
CA GLY A 112 -16.24 15.06 0.97
C GLY A 112 -14.96 14.41 0.44
N GLN A 113 -14.12 13.93 1.36
CA GLN A 113 -12.79 13.39 1.02
C GLN A 113 -12.87 12.16 0.09
N PHE A 114 -13.88 11.30 0.28
CA PHE A 114 -13.98 10.05 -0.48
C PHE A 114 -14.25 10.29 -1.97
N TYR A 115 -15.16 11.21 -2.28
CA TYR A 115 -15.58 11.48 -3.66
C TYR A 115 -14.80 12.62 -4.33
N PHE A 116 -14.11 13.46 -3.56
CA PHE A 116 -13.34 14.57 -4.13
C PHE A 116 -12.20 14.06 -5.01
N ARG A 117 -12.17 14.52 -6.26
CA ARG A 117 -11.13 14.18 -7.23
C ARG A 117 -10.17 15.34 -7.42
N PHE A 118 -8.87 15.05 -7.26
CA PHE A 118 -7.82 16.01 -7.53
C PHE A 118 -7.68 16.29 -9.04
N GLN A 119 -7.31 17.52 -9.39
CA GLN A 119 -7.03 17.85 -10.78
C GLN A 119 -5.81 17.04 -11.27
N ASN A 120 -5.98 16.31 -12.38
CA ASN A 120 -5.00 15.35 -12.90
C ASN A 120 -4.64 14.21 -11.94
N GLY A 121 -5.44 14.01 -10.89
CA GLY A 121 -5.29 12.95 -9.90
C GLY A 121 -6.55 12.10 -9.83
N GLU A 122 -6.74 11.46 -8.69
CA GLU A 122 -7.84 10.52 -8.45
C GLU A 122 -8.59 10.85 -7.15
N SER A 123 -9.78 10.31 -6.98
CA SER A 123 -10.50 10.30 -5.69
C SER A 123 -10.19 9.01 -4.91
N LEU A 124 -10.52 8.96 -3.61
CA LEU A 124 -10.42 7.69 -2.87
C LEU A 124 -11.40 6.63 -3.41
N ALA A 125 -12.54 7.05 -4.00
CA ALA A 125 -13.42 6.14 -4.72
C ALA A 125 -12.72 5.48 -5.93
N ASP A 126 -11.86 6.21 -6.64
CA ASP A 126 -11.03 5.64 -7.72
C ASP A 126 -10.00 4.65 -7.14
N VAL A 127 -9.35 4.98 -6.02
CA VAL A 127 -8.42 4.07 -5.30
C VAL A 127 -9.14 2.78 -4.87
N TYR A 128 -10.36 2.90 -4.33
CA TYR A 128 -11.22 1.77 -3.96
C TYR A 128 -11.47 0.85 -5.16
N LEU A 129 -11.88 1.40 -6.30
CA LEU A 129 -12.08 0.62 -7.53
C LEU A 129 -10.80 -0.10 -7.97
N ARG A 130 -9.62 0.55 -7.87
CA ARG A 130 -8.33 -0.08 -8.18
C ARG A 130 -8.02 -1.24 -7.23
N ALA A 131 -8.29 -1.09 -5.93
CA ALA A 131 -8.08 -2.14 -4.95
C ALA A 131 -9.00 -3.35 -5.21
N THR A 132 -10.28 -3.11 -5.48
CA THR A 132 -11.24 -4.15 -5.89
C THR A 132 -10.80 -4.85 -7.18
N MET A 133 -10.36 -4.09 -8.19
CA MET A 133 -9.85 -4.66 -9.44
C MET A 133 -8.62 -5.54 -9.19
N PHE A 134 -7.68 -5.14 -8.34
CA PHE A 134 -6.50 -5.95 -8.04
C PHE A 134 -6.90 -7.30 -7.40
N MET A 135 -7.84 -7.28 -6.45
CA MET A 135 -8.36 -8.50 -5.81
C MET A 135 -9.04 -9.41 -6.83
N ASN A 136 -10.02 -8.88 -7.57
CA ASN A 136 -10.87 -9.68 -8.47
C ASN A 136 -10.17 -10.11 -9.78
N THR A 137 -8.94 -9.63 -10.04
CA THR A 137 -8.17 -10.01 -11.24
C THR A 137 -6.90 -10.77 -10.88
N VAL A 138 -5.99 -10.15 -10.12
CA VAL A 138 -4.67 -10.72 -9.84
C VAL A 138 -4.81 -11.78 -8.76
N VAL A 139 -5.44 -11.44 -7.63
CA VAL A 139 -5.54 -12.36 -6.48
C VAL A 139 -6.41 -13.56 -6.82
N ASP A 140 -7.58 -13.35 -7.44
CA ASP A 140 -8.45 -14.45 -7.88
C ASP A 140 -7.79 -15.37 -8.90
N ARG A 141 -7.00 -14.82 -9.83
CA ARG A 141 -6.20 -15.63 -10.75
C ARG A 141 -5.18 -16.49 -10.00
N LEU A 142 -4.46 -15.91 -9.03
CA LEU A 142 -3.47 -16.65 -8.24
C LEU A 142 -4.13 -17.73 -7.38
N LYS A 143 -5.27 -17.44 -6.74
CA LYS A 143 -6.08 -18.41 -6.00
C LYS A 143 -6.51 -19.58 -6.90
N ARG A 144 -7.06 -19.31 -8.09
CA ARG A 144 -7.46 -20.35 -9.05
C ARG A 144 -6.30 -21.19 -9.56
N GLN A 145 -5.12 -20.60 -9.70
CA GLN A 145 -3.92 -21.34 -10.13
C GLN A 145 -3.44 -22.32 -9.06
N GLN A 146 -3.69 -22.04 -7.77
CA GLN A 146 -3.23 -22.87 -6.64
C GLN A 146 -1.73 -23.20 -6.68
N ARG A 147 -0.93 -22.27 -7.23
CA ARG A 147 0.53 -22.43 -7.41
C ARG A 147 1.35 -21.90 -6.25
N TYR A 148 0.78 -20.98 -5.47
CA TYR A 148 1.47 -20.25 -4.42
C TYR A 148 0.73 -20.41 -3.10
N ASP A 149 1.49 -20.68 -2.05
CA ASP A 149 1.04 -20.72 -0.67
C ASP A 149 0.89 -19.31 -0.13
N ASN A 150 1.74 -18.37 -0.59
CA ASN A 150 1.79 -16.99 -0.10
C ASN A 150 1.78 -15.96 -1.23
N LEU A 151 1.07 -14.87 -1.00
CA LEU A 151 1.11 -13.63 -1.78
C LEU A 151 1.61 -12.50 -0.87
N VAL A 152 2.74 -11.89 -1.24
CA VAL A 152 3.28 -10.70 -0.56
C VAL A 152 3.05 -9.47 -1.44
N ILE A 153 2.49 -8.42 -0.88
CA ILE A 153 2.13 -7.17 -1.59
C ILE A 153 2.80 -6.01 -0.88
N VAL A 154 3.63 -5.23 -1.58
CA VAL A 154 4.23 -3.99 -1.05
C VAL A 154 3.61 -2.78 -1.75
N THR A 155 2.95 -1.93 -0.98
CA THR A 155 2.10 -0.83 -1.48
C THR A 155 2.11 0.36 -0.51
N HIS A 156 1.05 1.16 -0.49
CA HIS A 156 0.98 2.45 0.19
C HIS A 156 -0.24 2.58 1.10
N ALA A 157 -0.30 3.64 1.91
CA ALA A 157 -1.27 3.73 3.00
C ALA A 157 -2.71 3.87 2.50
N ALA A 158 -2.98 4.80 1.57
CA ALA A 158 -4.34 5.04 1.12
C ALA A 158 -4.87 3.84 0.31
N PHE A 159 -4.01 3.19 -0.48
CA PHE A 159 -4.34 1.93 -1.13
C PHE A 159 -4.73 0.84 -0.12
N ILE A 160 -3.95 0.67 0.96
CA ILE A 160 -4.26 -0.32 2.01
C ILE A 160 -5.60 0.01 2.67
N HIS A 161 -5.86 1.26 3.04
CA HIS A 161 -7.14 1.66 3.63
C HIS A 161 -8.32 1.30 2.72
N MET A 162 -8.23 1.60 1.42
CA MET A 162 -9.31 1.29 0.48
C MET A 162 -9.43 -0.20 0.17
N LEU A 163 -8.32 -0.95 0.19
CA LEU A 163 -8.35 -2.40 0.12
C LEU A 163 -9.09 -2.98 1.33
N LEU A 164 -8.72 -2.58 2.55
CA LEU A 164 -9.37 -3.06 3.76
C LEU A 164 -10.85 -2.66 3.81
N ALA A 165 -11.18 -1.44 3.38
CA ALA A 165 -12.55 -0.98 3.22
C ALA A 165 -13.39 -1.90 2.32
N PHE A 166 -12.83 -2.27 1.18
CA PHE A 166 -13.47 -3.20 0.25
C PHE A 166 -13.66 -4.57 0.87
N LEU A 167 -12.61 -5.12 1.50
CA LEU A 167 -12.63 -6.47 2.05
C LEU A 167 -13.57 -6.63 3.25
N THR A 168 -13.73 -5.59 4.07
CA THR A 168 -14.59 -5.64 5.27
C THR A 168 -15.90 -4.89 5.09
N GLU A 169 -16.29 -4.59 3.85
CA GLU A 169 -17.54 -3.90 3.50
C GLU A 169 -17.78 -2.63 4.34
N THR A 170 -16.72 -1.87 4.59
CA THR A 170 -16.78 -0.70 5.47
C THR A 170 -17.65 0.38 4.81
N PRO A 171 -18.67 0.91 5.52
CA PRO A 171 -19.47 2.03 5.03
C PRO A 171 -18.61 3.25 4.69
N VAL A 172 -19.00 3.99 3.66
CA VAL A 172 -18.24 5.17 3.19
C VAL A 172 -18.08 6.21 4.29
N GLU A 173 -19.09 6.35 5.15
CA GLU A 173 -19.15 7.27 6.27
C GLU A 173 -18.07 6.98 7.33
N ASP A 174 -17.62 5.73 7.42
CA ASP A 174 -16.64 5.28 8.41
C ASP A 174 -15.20 5.28 7.88
N LEU A 175 -14.99 5.48 6.58
CA LEU A 175 -13.66 5.44 5.95
C LEU A 175 -12.70 6.51 6.48
N LEU A 176 -13.24 7.60 7.03
CA LEU A 176 -12.43 8.67 7.62
C LEU A 176 -11.84 8.30 8.99
N ASN A 177 -12.33 7.21 9.59
CA ASN A 177 -11.93 6.76 10.92
C ASN A 177 -10.80 5.71 10.89
N PHE A 178 -10.20 5.44 9.72
CA PHE A 178 -9.14 4.44 9.65
C PHE A 178 -7.94 4.81 10.51
N LYS A 179 -7.48 3.81 11.28
CA LYS A 179 -6.23 3.92 12.02
C LYS A 179 -5.05 4.08 11.06
N PRO A 180 -4.00 4.82 11.45
CA PRO A 180 -2.77 4.89 10.67
C PRO A 180 -2.21 3.50 10.34
N ILE A 181 -1.69 3.35 9.13
CA ILE A 181 -0.86 2.20 8.72
C ILE A 181 0.58 2.66 8.83
N GLU A 182 1.35 2.18 9.80
CA GLU A 182 2.74 2.60 10.01
C GLU A 182 3.62 2.16 8.84
N ASN A 183 4.69 2.90 8.57
CA ASN A 183 5.65 2.55 7.53
C ASN A 183 6.25 1.17 7.78
N ALA A 184 6.40 0.37 6.72
CA ALA A 184 6.90 -1.00 6.76
C ALA A 184 6.12 -1.97 7.68
N SER A 185 4.92 -1.60 8.15
CA SER A 185 4.05 -2.52 8.87
C SER A 185 3.50 -3.62 7.96
N VAL A 186 3.22 -4.78 8.55
CA VAL A 186 2.69 -5.96 7.88
C VAL A 186 1.27 -6.22 8.37
N ILE A 187 0.35 -6.30 7.41
CA ILE A 187 -1.03 -6.72 7.63
C ILE A 187 -1.21 -8.09 6.99
N LYS A 188 -1.67 -9.07 7.77
CA LYS A 188 -2.11 -10.36 7.27
C LYS A 188 -3.60 -10.28 6.98
N ILE A 189 -4.01 -10.76 5.82
CA ILE A 189 -5.40 -10.91 5.43
C ILE A 189 -5.71 -12.40 5.41
N ASP A 190 -6.75 -12.78 6.15
CA ASP A 190 -7.34 -14.10 6.18
C ASP A 190 -8.69 -14.06 5.48
N GLU A 191 -8.98 -15.06 4.65
CA GLU A 191 -10.25 -15.21 3.95
C GLU A 191 -10.85 -16.58 4.26
N ALA A 192 -12.11 -16.59 4.67
CA ALA A 192 -12.89 -17.79 4.94
C ALA A 192 -14.27 -17.65 4.28
N ASP A 193 -14.56 -18.50 3.29
CA ASP A 193 -15.84 -18.54 2.57
C ASP A 193 -16.30 -17.19 2.00
N GLY A 194 -15.35 -16.34 1.56
CA GLY A 194 -15.62 -15.00 1.04
C GLY A 194 -15.59 -13.88 2.08
N ASP A 195 -15.60 -14.22 3.37
CA ASP A 195 -15.45 -13.25 4.45
C ASP A 195 -13.97 -12.97 4.72
N TYR A 196 -13.61 -11.69 4.76
CA TYR A 196 -12.24 -11.27 5.01
C TYR A 196 -12.07 -10.72 6.43
N GLN A 197 -10.97 -11.13 7.05
CA GLN A 197 -10.46 -10.56 8.30
C GLN A 197 -9.03 -10.10 8.08
N TYR A 198 -8.60 -9.10 8.84
CA TYR A 198 -7.22 -8.63 8.77
C TYR A 198 -6.65 -8.33 10.15
N GLU A 199 -5.35 -8.56 10.29
CA GLU A 199 -4.59 -8.27 11.50
C GLU A 199 -3.28 -7.57 11.14
N LYS A 200 -2.97 -6.48 11.82
CA LYS A 200 -1.63 -5.87 11.76
C LYS A 200 -0.69 -6.67 12.66
N ILE A 201 0.00 -7.63 12.06
CA ILE A 201 0.84 -8.60 12.77
C ILE A 201 2.25 -8.10 13.08
N PHE A 202 2.66 -6.98 12.47
CA PHE A 202 3.99 -6.42 12.69
C PHE A 202 4.08 -4.92 12.41
N VAL A 203 4.87 -4.23 13.23
CA VAL A 203 5.33 -2.85 13.03
C VAL A 203 6.81 -2.80 13.39
N PRO A 204 7.71 -2.41 12.47
CA PRO A 204 9.13 -2.37 12.76
C PRO A 204 9.44 -1.31 13.82
N LYS A 205 10.21 -1.71 14.83
CA LYS A 205 10.77 -0.80 15.84
C LYS A 205 12.23 -0.56 15.50
N VAL A 206 12.53 0.60 14.94
CA VAL A 206 13.89 1.04 14.64
C VAL A 206 14.27 2.11 15.64
N GLN A 207 15.40 1.96 16.34
CA GLN A 207 15.94 3.02 17.18
C GLN A 207 16.54 4.10 16.28
N ILE A 208 16.19 5.35 16.55
CA ILE A 208 16.74 6.55 15.89
C ILE A 208 18.02 6.95 16.61
#